data_AF-A0A2T0RU35-F1
#
_entry.id   AF-A0A2T0RU35-F1
#
_cell.length_a   1.000
_cell.length_b   1.000
_cell.length_c   1.000
_cell.angle_alpha   90.00
_cell.angle_beta   90.00
_cell.angle_gamma   90.00
#
_symmetry.space_group_name_H-M   'P 1'
#
loop_
_entity.id
_entity.type
_entity.pdbx_description
1 polymer ?
#
loop_
_entity_poly.entity_id
_entity_poly.type
_entity_poly.pdbx_seq_one_letter_code
_entity_poly.pdbx_strand_id
1 'polypeptide(L)'
;MSRPDENSAPTAEPGRELMKVDPAGTPEQVTEDAEIGATVAALTADDLAPEKRRHLLGRLVGDVRRRGLGQLFRPRAAMRWMADVVADVAPHVPVRDLATLRRHHDGLDGDELAERLIRNAARATAGVGAAGGGVASVEWAVTPTLLSAPVLLAAETVAVVAVELKLIGELHEVYGVPVAGTAGQKAVALVQAWSGQRGVNPLVPGVGVATVLGTAARKELQGTLLRRFGRNLTTMGPLLTGAAVASYLNRRATRSLGDKLVKDLRKKRPINPA
;
A
#
# COMPACT_ATOMS: atom_id res chain seq x y z
N MET A 1 -67.10 23.95 -11.72
CA MET A 1 -66.18 25.01 -11.28
C MET A 1 -65.42 24.51 -10.07
N SER A 2 -64.10 24.60 -10.12
CA SER A 2 -63.13 23.79 -9.38
C SER A 2 -62.69 24.38 -8.04
N ARG A 3 -62.22 23.48 -7.16
CA ARG A 3 -61.58 23.75 -5.85
C ARG A 3 -60.37 24.68 -5.96
N PRO A 4 -60.04 25.47 -4.93
CA PRO A 4 -58.74 26.14 -4.83
C PRO A 4 -57.69 25.16 -4.30
N ASP A 5 -56.56 25.06 -5.00
CA ASP A 5 -55.41 24.25 -4.59
C ASP A 5 -54.63 24.95 -3.46
N GLU A 6 -54.56 24.30 -2.30
CA GLU A 6 -53.55 24.58 -1.27
C GLU A 6 -52.19 24.08 -1.79
N ASN A 7 -51.29 24.99 -2.13
CA ASN A 7 -49.87 24.68 -2.20
C ASN A 7 -49.04 25.89 -1.76
N SER A 8 -48.93 26.07 -0.44
CA SER A 8 -47.90 26.93 0.16
C SER A 8 -46.85 26.03 0.79
N ALA A 9 -45.75 25.83 0.08
CA ALA A 9 -44.50 25.33 0.65
C ALA A 9 -43.48 26.48 0.61
N PRO A 10 -42.77 26.76 1.72
CA PRO A 10 -41.76 27.81 1.75
C PRO A 10 -40.54 27.38 0.93
N THR A 11 -40.08 28.27 0.05
CA THR A 11 -38.82 28.16 -0.69
C THR A 11 -37.66 28.12 0.30
N ALA A 12 -37.20 26.94 0.65
CA ALA A 12 -35.90 26.74 1.27
C ALA A 12 -34.86 26.59 0.15
N GLU A 13 -34.09 27.63 -0.12
CA GLU A 13 -32.83 27.48 -0.83
C GLU A 13 -31.83 26.77 0.11
N PRO A 14 -31.30 25.57 -0.24
CA PRO A 14 -30.13 25.07 0.45
C PRO A 14 -28.92 25.78 -0.14
N GLY A 15 -28.37 26.73 0.64
CA GLY A 15 -27.04 27.27 0.41
C GLY A 15 -26.05 26.12 0.24
N ARG A 16 -25.61 25.90 -1.01
CA ARG A 16 -24.42 25.10 -1.29
C ARG A 16 -23.22 25.92 -0.81
N GLU A 17 -22.86 25.72 0.45
CA GLU A 17 -21.50 25.99 0.89
C GLU A 17 -20.59 25.01 0.14
N LEU A 18 -20.13 25.45 -1.03
CA LEU A 18 -19.12 24.78 -1.82
C LEU A 18 -17.84 24.79 -0.99
N MET A 19 -17.65 23.73 -0.21
CA MET A 19 -16.38 23.40 0.42
C MET A 19 -15.34 23.28 -0.70
N LYS A 20 -14.57 24.37 -0.89
CA LYS A 20 -13.43 24.41 -1.80
C LYS A 20 -12.44 23.37 -1.30
N VAL A 21 -12.35 22.26 -2.02
CA VAL A 21 -11.24 21.32 -1.88
C VAL A 21 -10.14 21.86 -2.78
N ASP A 22 -9.12 22.46 -2.19
CA ASP A 22 -7.93 22.89 -2.94
C ASP A 22 -7.26 21.65 -3.57
N PRO A 23 -7.04 21.65 -4.89
CA PRO A 23 -6.53 20.46 -5.60
C PRO A 23 -5.04 20.21 -5.36
N ALA A 24 -4.35 21.13 -4.69
CA ALA A 24 -3.01 20.96 -4.17
C ALA A 24 -3.08 21.29 -2.68
N GLY A 25 -2.76 20.33 -1.82
CA GLY A 25 -2.74 20.54 -0.37
C GLY A 25 -1.89 21.75 0.02
N THR A 26 -2.05 22.23 1.25
CA THR A 26 -1.20 23.30 1.78
C THR A 26 0.29 22.90 1.69
N PRO A 27 1.23 23.85 1.57
CA PRO A 27 2.66 23.54 1.46
C PRO A 27 3.18 22.58 2.54
N GLU A 28 2.62 22.71 3.75
CA GLU A 28 2.89 21.83 4.90
C GLU A 28 2.44 20.38 4.66
N GLN A 29 1.26 20.17 4.05
CA GLN A 29 0.76 18.84 3.68
C GLN A 29 1.62 18.18 2.60
N VAL A 30 2.05 18.95 1.60
CA VAL A 30 2.94 18.45 0.54
C VAL A 30 4.28 18.00 1.13
N THR A 31 4.83 18.74 2.09
CA THR A 31 6.07 18.34 2.78
C THR A 31 5.91 17.11 3.65
N GLU A 32 4.81 17.00 4.40
CA GLU A 32 4.50 15.81 5.20
C GLU A 32 4.36 14.56 4.33
N ASP A 33 3.72 14.68 3.17
CA ASP A 33 3.51 13.57 2.23
C ASP A 33 4.84 13.07 1.63
N ALA A 34 5.74 14.00 1.32
CA ALA A 34 7.09 13.66 0.87
C ALA A 34 7.92 12.96 1.96
N GLU A 35 7.81 13.39 3.23
CA GLU A 35 8.50 12.74 4.35
C GLU A 35 7.99 11.33 4.63
N ILE A 36 6.67 11.13 4.55
CA ILE A 36 6.06 9.79 4.64
C ILE A 36 6.56 8.92 3.49
N GLY A 37 6.57 9.47 2.26
CA GLY A 37 7.13 8.82 1.07
C GLY A 37 8.57 8.34 1.28
N ALA A 38 9.44 9.21 1.78
CA ALA A 38 10.84 8.89 2.06
C ALA A 38 11.00 7.82 3.16
N THR A 39 10.22 7.91 4.24
CA THR A 39 10.25 6.93 5.34
C THR A 39 9.81 5.55 4.86
N VAL A 40 8.76 5.49 4.04
CA VAL A 40 8.27 4.23 3.48
C VAL A 40 9.24 3.67 2.44
N ALA A 41 9.82 4.50 1.58
CA ALA A 41 10.86 4.08 0.65
C ALA A 41 12.04 3.42 1.39
N ALA A 42 12.51 4.02 2.48
CA ALA A 42 13.57 3.45 3.32
C ALA A 42 13.18 2.10 3.95
N LEU A 43 11.91 1.91 4.31
CA LEU A 43 11.39 0.63 4.84
C LEU A 43 11.43 -0.52 3.83
N THR A 44 11.48 -0.21 2.52
CA THR A 44 11.57 -1.21 1.44
C THR A 44 12.98 -1.72 1.17
N ALA A 45 14.00 -1.24 1.89
CA ALA A 45 15.37 -1.72 1.74
C ALA A 45 15.50 -3.20 2.14
N ASP A 46 16.23 -3.98 1.32
CA ASP A 46 16.33 -5.44 1.47
C ASP A 46 17.13 -5.82 2.72
N ASP A 47 18.22 -5.10 3.00
CA ASP A 47 19.17 -5.39 4.08
C ASP A 47 18.96 -4.49 5.31
N LEU A 48 17.71 -4.08 5.55
CA LEU A 48 17.40 -3.21 6.67
C LEU A 48 17.48 -3.99 8.00
N ALA A 49 18.45 -3.61 8.83
CA ALA A 49 18.64 -4.17 10.17
C ALA A 49 17.34 -4.10 11.00
N PRO A 50 17.03 -5.10 11.85
CA PRO A 50 15.80 -5.15 12.62
C PRO A 50 15.53 -3.88 13.46
N GLU A 51 16.58 -3.30 14.03
CA GLU A 51 16.46 -2.09 14.86
C GLU A 51 16.09 -0.86 14.04
N LYS A 52 16.76 -0.68 12.89
CA LYS A 52 16.46 0.41 11.96
C LYS A 52 15.04 0.28 11.40
N ARG A 53 14.58 -0.96 11.13
CA ARG A 53 13.20 -1.24 10.72
C ARG A 53 12.18 -0.83 11.79
N ARG A 54 12.41 -1.21 13.05
CA ARG A 54 11.54 -0.79 14.17
C ARG A 54 11.51 0.73 14.30
N HIS A 55 12.66 1.39 14.20
CA HIS A 55 12.74 2.85 14.27
C HIS A 55 11.96 3.54 13.13
N LEU A 56 12.14 3.10 11.88
CA LEU A 56 11.41 3.66 10.74
C LEU A 56 9.91 3.38 10.80
N LEU A 57 9.49 2.21 11.30
CA LEU A 57 8.08 1.93 11.57
C LEU A 57 7.52 2.83 12.66
N GLY A 58 8.28 3.08 13.74
CA GLY A 58 7.90 4.03 14.78
C GLY A 58 7.73 5.45 14.25
N ARG A 59 8.64 5.90 13.36
CA ARG A 59 8.50 7.19 12.66
C ARG A 59 7.22 7.23 11.83
N LEU A 60 6.98 6.20 11.01
CA LEU A 60 5.77 6.10 10.20
C LEU A 60 4.50 6.15 11.06
N VAL A 61 4.45 5.44 12.19
CA VAL A 61 3.34 5.52 13.15
C VAL A 61 3.11 6.94 13.65
N GLY A 62 4.20 7.66 13.96
CA GLY A 62 4.14 9.08 14.33
C GLY A 62 3.56 9.95 13.22
N ASP A 63 3.98 9.71 11.97
CA ASP A 63 3.51 10.46 10.81
C ASP A 63 2.01 10.20 10.53
N VAL A 64 1.58 8.93 10.59
CA VAL A 64 0.16 8.54 10.49
C VAL A 64 -0.68 9.23 11.56
N ARG A 65 -0.18 9.30 12.81
CA ARG A 65 -0.89 9.93 13.91
C ARG A 65 -1.10 11.43 13.67
N ARG A 66 -0.08 12.14 13.15
CA ARG A 66 -0.18 13.57 12.81
C ARG A 66 -1.14 13.82 11.65
N ARG A 67 -1.09 12.97 10.62
CA ARG A 67 -1.90 13.11 9.39
C ARG A 67 -3.40 12.86 9.57
N GLY A 68 -3.84 12.26 10.68
CA GLY A 68 -5.27 12.23 11.03
C GLY A 68 -5.75 10.98 11.77
N LEU A 69 -5.36 10.84 13.03
CA LEU A 69 -5.81 9.78 13.94
C LEU A 69 -7.34 9.54 13.93
N GLY A 70 -8.14 10.61 13.90
CA GLY A 70 -9.60 10.54 13.97
C GLY A 70 -10.27 9.79 12.80
N GLN A 71 -9.63 9.75 11.63
CA GLN A 71 -10.16 9.06 10.45
C GLN A 71 -10.09 7.54 10.60
N LEU A 72 -9.13 7.03 11.37
CA LEU A 72 -8.86 5.60 11.53
C LEU A 72 -9.92 4.88 12.36
N PHE A 73 -10.71 5.61 13.16
CA PHE A 73 -11.83 5.04 13.94
C PHE A 73 -13.09 4.85 13.11
N ARG A 74 -13.15 5.38 11.88
CA ARG A 74 -14.29 5.21 10.97
C ARG A 74 -13.87 4.31 9.81
N PRO A 75 -14.37 3.07 9.68
CA PRO A 75 -13.84 2.09 8.72
C PRO A 75 -13.73 2.62 7.29
N ARG A 76 -14.76 3.30 6.77
CA ARG A 76 -14.72 3.89 5.42
C ARG A 76 -13.69 5.02 5.28
N ALA A 77 -13.58 5.87 6.29
CA ALA A 77 -12.59 6.96 6.28
C ALA A 77 -11.17 6.41 6.41
N ALA A 78 -10.95 5.39 7.24
CA ALA A 78 -9.67 4.69 7.38
C ALA A 78 -9.20 4.07 6.06
N MET A 79 -10.10 3.38 5.33
CA MET A 79 -9.75 2.80 4.03
C MET A 79 -9.44 3.87 2.98
N ARG A 80 -10.20 4.97 2.97
CA ARG A 80 -9.93 6.10 2.08
C ARG A 80 -8.57 6.72 2.39
N TRP A 81 -8.32 7.02 3.67
CA TRP A 81 -7.05 7.56 4.14
C TRP A 81 -5.87 6.65 3.78
N MET A 82 -5.96 5.33 3.98
CA MET A 82 -4.88 4.42 3.59
C MET A 82 -4.67 4.39 2.06
N ALA A 83 -5.75 4.47 1.29
CA ALA A 83 -5.66 4.56 -0.16
C ALA A 83 -5.01 5.87 -0.63
N ASP A 84 -5.25 6.99 0.08
CA ASP A 84 -4.55 8.26 -0.14
C ASP A 84 -3.05 8.09 0.12
N VAL A 85 -2.66 7.61 1.32
CA VAL A 85 -1.25 7.43 1.67
C VAL A 85 -0.52 6.49 0.70
N VAL A 86 -1.14 5.38 0.31
CA VAL A 86 -0.54 4.46 -0.68
C VAL A 86 -0.34 5.16 -2.02
N ALA A 87 -1.27 6.00 -2.46
CA ALA A 87 -1.14 6.74 -3.72
C ALA A 87 0.00 7.76 -3.66
N ASP A 88 0.21 8.43 -2.52
CA ASP A 88 1.29 9.41 -2.36
C ASP A 88 2.67 8.77 -2.24
N VAL A 89 2.73 7.60 -1.60
CA VAL A 89 3.99 6.86 -1.39
C VAL A 89 4.40 6.11 -2.66
N ALA A 90 3.47 5.61 -3.45
CA ALA A 90 3.76 4.74 -4.59
C ALA A 90 4.80 5.30 -5.59
N PRO A 91 4.78 6.60 -5.97
CA PRO A 91 5.82 7.20 -6.83
C PRO A 91 7.23 7.19 -6.23
N HIS A 92 7.34 7.10 -4.91
CA HIS A 92 8.60 7.13 -4.17
C HIS A 92 9.17 5.71 -3.92
N VAL A 93 8.43 4.67 -4.27
CA VAL A 93 8.89 3.28 -4.09
C VAL A 93 10.02 2.98 -5.09
N PRO A 94 11.23 2.63 -4.61
CA PRO A 94 12.37 2.40 -5.49
C PRO A 94 12.21 1.06 -6.22
N VAL A 95 12.15 1.10 -7.55
CA VAL A 95 12.18 -0.08 -8.41
C VAL A 95 13.54 -0.14 -9.11
N ARG A 96 14.32 -1.19 -8.82
CA ARG A 96 15.64 -1.39 -9.42
C ARG A 96 15.52 -2.06 -10.78
N ASP A 97 16.26 -1.57 -11.77
CA ASP A 97 16.38 -2.22 -13.08
C ASP A 97 17.09 -3.59 -12.99
N LEU A 98 16.91 -4.41 -14.03
CA LEU A 98 17.48 -5.76 -14.08
C LEU A 98 19.00 -5.81 -13.88
N ALA A 99 19.74 -4.84 -14.43
CA ALA A 99 21.19 -4.80 -14.30
C ALA A 99 21.59 -4.57 -12.83
N THR A 100 20.87 -3.69 -12.15
CA THR A 100 21.05 -3.38 -10.73
C THR A 100 20.66 -4.57 -9.87
N LEU A 101 19.55 -5.24 -10.16
CA LEU A 101 19.12 -6.46 -9.45
C LEU A 101 20.16 -7.58 -9.55
N ARG A 102 20.69 -7.85 -10.75
CA ARG A 102 21.75 -8.84 -10.95
C ARG A 102 23.01 -8.52 -10.12
N ARG A 103 23.44 -7.25 -10.07
CA ARG A 103 24.58 -6.84 -9.24
C ARG A 103 24.32 -7.05 -7.74
N HIS A 104 23.12 -6.77 -7.26
CA HIS A 104 22.75 -6.94 -5.84
C HIS A 104 22.57 -8.39 -5.41
N HIS A 105 22.38 -9.29 -6.37
CA HIS A 105 22.06 -10.70 -6.10
C HIS A 105 23.06 -11.62 -6.79
N ASP A 106 24.36 -11.27 -6.76
CA ASP A 106 25.46 -12.15 -7.19
C ASP A 106 25.30 -12.72 -8.62
N GLY A 107 24.69 -11.95 -9.52
CA GLY A 107 24.46 -12.33 -10.91
C GLY A 107 23.26 -13.24 -11.14
N LEU A 108 22.44 -13.54 -10.12
CA LEU A 108 21.20 -14.30 -10.29
C LEU A 108 20.30 -13.69 -11.36
N ASP A 109 19.61 -14.53 -12.13
CA ASP A 109 18.74 -14.09 -13.21
C ASP A 109 17.43 -14.90 -13.31
N GLY A 110 16.48 -14.39 -14.10
CA GLY A 110 15.23 -15.08 -14.43
C GLY A 110 14.46 -15.59 -13.21
N ASP A 111 14.07 -16.85 -13.23
CA ASP A 111 13.25 -17.44 -12.16
C ASP A 111 13.99 -17.54 -10.82
N GLU A 112 15.32 -17.71 -10.82
CA GLU A 112 16.10 -17.81 -9.58
C GLU A 112 16.21 -16.44 -8.89
N LEU A 113 16.42 -15.38 -9.69
CA LEU A 113 16.35 -14.00 -9.21
C LEU A 113 14.94 -13.67 -8.71
N ALA A 114 13.90 -14.03 -9.47
CA ALA A 114 12.51 -13.82 -9.04
C ALA A 114 12.22 -14.51 -7.70
N GLU A 115 12.65 -15.76 -7.52
CA GLU A 115 12.45 -16.48 -6.25
C GLU A 115 13.21 -15.81 -5.10
N ARG A 116 14.44 -15.32 -5.34
CA ARG A 116 15.21 -14.55 -4.36
C ARG A 116 14.47 -13.29 -3.93
N LEU A 117 13.94 -12.52 -4.86
CA LEU A 117 13.18 -11.29 -4.59
C LEU A 117 11.90 -11.59 -3.78
N ILE A 118 11.15 -12.62 -4.17
CA ILE A 118 9.93 -13.04 -3.44
C ILE A 118 10.28 -13.46 -2.01
N ARG A 119 11.34 -14.24 -1.81
CA ARG A 119 11.78 -14.66 -0.47
C ARG A 119 12.19 -13.46 0.38
N ASN A 120 12.92 -12.50 -0.18
CA ASN A 120 13.36 -11.30 0.53
C ASN A 120 12.18 -10.40 0.90
N ALA A 121 11.28 -10.12 -0.04
CA ALA A 121 10.06 -9.36 0.21
C ALA A 121 9.18 -10.03 1.28
N ALA A 122 8.99 -11.35 1.22
CA ALA A 122 8.22 -12.09 2.21
C ALA A 122 8.86 -12.06 3.62
N ARG A 123 10.19 -12.02 3.73
CA ARG A 123 10.90 -11.83 5.01
C ARG A 123 10.75 -10.40 5.52
N ALA A 124 10.84 -9.40 4.63
CA ALA A 124 10.68 -8.01 4.99
C ALA A 124 9.26 -7.73 5.55
N THR A 125 8.20 -8.22 4.88
CA THR A 125 6.82 -8.05 5.35
C THR A 125 6.51 -8.86 6.61
N ALA A 126 7.16 -10.02 6.81
CA ALA A 126 7.12 -10.73 8.08
C ALA A 126 7.71 -9.86 9.22
N GLY A 127 8.87 -9.25 8.97
CA GLY A 127 9.53 -8.37 9.93
C GLY A 127 8.70 -7.13 10.30
N VAL A 128 7.90 -6.61 9.37
CA VAL A 128 6.94 -5.53 9.67
C VAL A 128 5.87 -6.01 10.66
N GLY A 129 5.27 -7.17 10.43
CA GLY A 129 4.26 -7.74 11.35
C GLY A 129 4.82 -8.17 12.71
N ALA A 130 6.08 -8.58 12.77
CA ALA A 130 6.78 -8.87 14.03
C ALA A 130 6.96 -7.60 14.86
N ALA A 131 7.34 -6.49 14.20
CA ALA A 131 7.64 -5.24 14.85
C ALA A 131 6.41 -4.59 15.49
N GLY A 132 5.27 -4.51 14.80
CA GLY A 132 4.06 -3.94 15.41
C GLY A 132 3.27 -4.93 16.25
N GLY A 133 3.24 -6.22 15.90
CA GLY A 133 2.60 -7.22 16.76
C GLY A 133 3.29 -7.40 18.13
N GLY A 134 4.58 -7.09 18.24
CA GLY A 134 5.32 -7.07 19.51
C GLY A 134 5.03 -5.85 20.39
N VAL A 135 4.60 -4.73 19.80
CA VAL A 135 4.17 -3.53 20.54
C VAL A 135 2.77 -3.73 21.11
N ALA A 136 1.86 -4.33 20.33
CA ALA A 136 0.51 -4.63 20.79
C ALA A 136 0.48 -5.58 22.00
N SER A 137 1.37 -6.57 22.07
CA SER A 137 1.46 -7.48 23.23
C SER A 137 2.01 -6.81 24.49
N VAL A 138 2.83 -5.76 24.36
CA VAL A 138 3.32 -4.96 25.50
C VAL A 138 2.26 -3.95 25.96
N GLU A 139 1.50 -3.34 25.06
CA GLU A 139 0.42 -2.40 25.42
C GLU A 139 -0.65 -3.08 26.30
N TRP A 140 -1.00 -4.34 26.05
CA TRP A 140 -1.89 -5.11 26.93
C TRP A 140 -1.36 -5.30 28.36
N ALA A 141 -0.05 -5.19 28.58
CA ALA A 141 0.58 -5.43 29.87
C ALA A 141 0.81 -4.16 30.71
N VAL A 142 0.83 -2.96 30.11
CA VAL A 142 1.32 -1.75 30.82
C VAL A 142 0.36 -0.56 30.74
N THR A 143 -0.39 -0.38 29.65
CA THR A 143 -1.33 0.76 29.53
C THR A 143 -2.42 0.44 28.50
N PRO A 144 -3.71 0.42 28.86
CA PRO A 144 -4.78 0.13 27.91
C PRO A 144 -5.11 1.37 27.07
N THR A 145 -4.15 1.89 26.32
CA THR A 145 -4.46 2.80 25.21
C THR A 145 -4.72 1.97 23.94
N LEU A 146 -5.84 1.24 23.93
CA LEU A 146 -6.40 0.58 22.73
C LEU A 146 -6.66 1.53 21.54
N LEU A 147 -6.40 2.83 21.71
CA LEU A 147 -6.54 3.90 20.72
C LEU A 147 -5.38 3.96 19.70
N SER A 148 -4.24 3.31 19.95
CA SER A 148 -3.08 3.28 19.03
C SER A 148 -3.12 2.13 18.02
N ALA A 149 -3.81 1.03 18.32
CA ALA A 149 -3.83 -0.17 17.48
C ALA A 149 -4.26 0.09 16.01
N PRO A 150 -5.29 0.93 15.72
CA PRO A 150 -5.65 1.26 14.34
C PRO A 150 -4.54 2.01 13.59
N VAL A 151 -3.80 2.88 14.28
CA VAL A 151 -2.65 3.64 13.71
C VAL A 151 -1.53 2.70 13.34
N LEU A 152 -1.17 1.82 14.28
CA LEU A 152 -0.10 0.87 14.09
C LEU A 152 -0.40 -0.06 12.92
N LEU A 153 -1.61 -0.63 12.87
CA LEU A 153 -2.05 -1.49 11.78
C LEU A 153 -2.09 -0.77 10.43
N ALA A 154 -2.46 0.51 10.41
CA ALA A 154 -2.45 1.31 9.19
C ALA A 154 -1.01 1.53 8.69
N ALA A 155 -0.09 1.92 9.58
CA ALA A 155 1.33 2.07 9.28
C ALA A 155 1.97 0.76 8.78
N GLU A 156 1.70 -0.36 9.47
CA GLU A 156 2.14 -1.69 9.02
C GLU A 156 1.60 -2.03 7.64
N THR A 157 0.30 -1.76 7.40
CA THR A 157 -0.34 -2.03 6.11
C THR A 157 0.33 -1.24 5.00
N VAL A 158 0.58 0.06 5.19
CA VAL A 158 1.27 0.92 4.21
C VAL A 158 2.68 0.42 3.94
N ALA A 159 3.45 0.08 4.99
CA ALA A 159 4.81 -0.44 4.82
C ALA A 159 4.84 -1.76 4.05
N VAL A 160 3.91 -2.68 4.34
CA VAL A 160 3.77 -3.95 3.63
C VAL A 160 3.38 -3.72 2.17
N VAL A 161 2.45 -2.81 1.89
CA VAL A 161 2.04 -2.45 0.52
C VAL A 161 3.25 -1.93 -0.26
N ALA A 162 4.06 -1.04 0.30
CA ALA A 162 5.22 -0.49 -0.38
C ALA A 162 6.27 -1.55 -0.75
N VAL A 163 6.54 -2.50 0.17
CA VAL A 163 7.42 -3.65 -0.13
C VAL A 163 6.86 -4.48 -1.29
N GLU A 164 5.54 -4.66 -1.34
CA GLU A 164 4.89 -5.41 -2.42
C GLU A 164 4.84 -4.65 -3.75
N LEU A 165 4.67 -3.32 -3.73
CA LEU A 165 4.79 -2.48 -4.93
C LEU A 165 6.20 -2.58 -5.52
N LYS A 166 7.24 -2.52 -4.67
CA LYS A 166 8.62 -2.74 -5.08
C LYS A 166 8.81 -4.11 -5.71
N LEU A 167 8.33 -5.17 -5.04
CA LEU A 167 8.39 -6.54 -5.55
C LEU A 167 7.71 -6.66 -6.92
N ILE A 168 6.53 -6.07 -7.10
CA ILE A 168 5.83 -6.08 -8.38
C ILE A 168 6.71 -5.44 -9.46
N GLY A 169 7.23 -4.23 -9.22
CA GLY A 169 8.07 -3.53 -10.19
C GLY A 169 9.33 -4.32 -10.56
N GLU A 170 10.03 -4.85 -9.57
CA GLU A 170 11.27 -5.61 -9.80
C GLU A 170 11.02 -6.94 -10.53
N LEU A 171 9.90 -7.62 -10.25
CA LEU A 171 9.52 -8.80 -11.03
C LEU A 171 9.25 -8.44 -12.51
N HIS A 172 8.69 -7.28 -12.81
CA HIS A 172 8.51 -6.84 -14.20
C HIS A 172 9.85 -6.64 -14.92
N GLU A 173 10.86 -6.09 -14.22
CA GLU A 173 12.24 -5.98 -14.72
C GLU A 173 12.85 -7.36 -14.99
N VAL A 174 12.70 -8.31 -14.05
CA VAL A 174 13.22 -9.69 -14.17
C VAL A 174 12.63 -10.44 -15.37
N TYR A 175 11.34 -10.25 -15.65
CA TYR A 175 10.68 -10.92 -16.79
C TYR A 175 10.76 -10.12 -18.11
N GLY A 176 11.55 -9.04 -18.16
CA GLY A 176 11.78 -8.27 -19.39
C GLY A 176 10.56 -7.48 -19.87
N VAL A 177 9.65 -7.14 -18.97
CA VAL A 177 8.44 -6.37 -19.26
C VAL A 177 8.35 -5.16 -18.32
N PRO A 178 9.35 -4.27 -18.31
CA PRO A 178 9.45 -3.18 -17.35
C PRO A 178 8.21 -2.27 -17.40
N VAL A 179 7.82 -1.76 -16.23
CA VAL A 179 6.68 -0.82 -16.14
C VAL A 179 7.10 0.51 -16.76
N ALA A 180 6.48 0.87 -17.88
CA ALA A 180 6.79 2.07 -18.65
C ALA A 180 6.08 3.33 -18.12
N GLY A 181 6.55 4.50 -18.54
CA GLY A 181 5.95 5.80 -18.23
C GLY A 181 6.71 6.62 -17.18
N THR A 182 6.14 7.80 -16.85
CA THR A 182 6.64 8.69 -15.78
C THR A 182 6.48 8.04 -14.40
N ALA A 183 7.11 8.60 -13.36
CA ALA A 183 7.01 8.08 -11.99
C ALA A 183 5.55 7.91 -11.52
N GLY A 184 4.67 8.88 -11.82
CA GLY A 184 3.24 8.81 -11.51
C GLY A 184 2.51 7.71 -12.29
N GLN A 185 2.81 7.55 -13.59
CA GLN A 185 2.20 6.48 -14.40
C GLN A 185 2.63 5.10 -13.91
N LYS A 186 3.92 4.91 -13.58
CA LYS A 186 4.43 3.68 -12.98
C LYS A 186 3.75 3.40 -11.65
N ALA A 187 3.61 4.41 -10.78
CA ALA A 187 2.92 4.28 -9.49
C ALA A 187 1.47 3.81 -9.66
N VAL A 188 0.71 4.42 -10.56
CA VAL A 188 -0.68 4.02 -10.85
C VAL A 188 -0.72 2.56 -11.34
N ALA A 189 0.16 2.18 -12.27
CA ALA A 189 0.22 0.82 -12.79
C ALA A 189 0.57 -0.22 -11.71
N LEU A 190 1.54 0.09 -10.84
CA LEU A 190 1.92 -0.79 -9.72
C LEU A 190 0.78 -0.93 -8.70
N VAL A 191 0.09 0.16 -8.36
CA VAL A 191 -1.06 0.13 -7.44
C VAL A 191 -2.22 -0.68 -8.01
N GLN A 192 -2.51 -0.54 -9.31
CA GLN A 192 -3.54 -1.35 -9.98
C GLN A 192 -3.17 -2.83 -10.04
N ALA A 193 -1.92 -3.16 -10.36
CA ALA A 193 -1.43 -4.55 -10.34
C ALA A 193 -1.53 -5.16 -8.93
N TRP A 194 -1.19 -4.36 -7.91
CA TRP A 194 -1.30 -4.76 -6.52
C TRP A 194 -2.75 -4.99 -6.09
N SER A 195 -3.67 -4.07 -6.42
CA SER A 195 -5.10 -4.19 -6.05
C SER A 195 -5.75 -5.39 -6.74
N GLY A 196 -5.42 -5.59 -8.02
CA GLY A 196 -5.90 -6.72 -8.81
C GLY A 196 -5.23 -8.05 -8.47
N GLN A 197 -4.13 -8.03 -7.70
CA GLN A 197 -3.28 -9.19 -7.37
C GLN A 197 -2.83 -9.96 -8.64
N ARG A 198 -2.50 -9.22 -9.69
CA ARG A 198 -2.12 -9.71 -11.03
C ARG A 198 -1.02 -8.83 -11.62
N GLY A 199 -0.24 -9.36 -12.55
CA GLY A 199 0.83 -8.57 -13.19
C GLY A 199 0.27 -7.39 -14.00
N VAL A 200 1.02 -6.29 -14.14
CA VAL A 200 0.65 -5.14 -15.01
C VAL A 200 0.46 -5.69 -16.42
N ASN A 201 -0.62 -5.30 -17.09
CA ASN A 201 -0.84 -5.70 -18.47
C ASN A 201 -0.23 -4.66 -19.41
N PRO A 202 0.89 -4.96 -20.11
CA PRO A 202 1.51 -4.02 -21.03
C PRO A 202 0.69 -3.85 -22.33
N LEU A 203 -0.20 -4.80 -22.65
CA LEU A 203 -0.97 -4.86 -23.90
C LEU A 203 -2.36 -4.24 -23.83
N VAL A 204 -2.83 -3.89 -22.63
CA VAL A 204 -3.95 -2.96 -22.53
C VAL A 204 -3.32 -1.58 -22.62
N PRO A 205 -3.63 -0.75 -23.63
CA PRO A 205 -3.37 0.67 -23.58
C PRO A 205 -4.23 1.24 -22.44
N GLY A 206 -3.80 1.02 -21.21
CA GLY A 206 -4.56 1.30 -20.01
C GLY A 206 -4.27 2.73 -19.62
N VAL A 207 -5.10 3.65 -20.08
CA VAL A 207 -5.17 5.02 -19.52
C VAL A 207 -3.84 5.79 -19.67
N GLY A 208 -3.33 5.88 -20.89
CA GLY A 208 -2.02 6.46 -21.24
C GLY A 208 -1.80 7.96 -21.00
N VAL A 209 -2.53 8.60 -20.08
CA VAL A 209 -2.34 10.01 -19.71
C VAL A 209 -2.51 10.26 -18.20
N ALA A 210 -3.11 9.33 -17.46
CA ALA A 210 -3.47 9.60 -16.07
C ALA A 210 -2.26 9.38 -15.13
N THR A 211 -1.78 10.47 -14.54
CA THR A 211 -0.91 10.44 -13.34
C THR A 211 -1.70 10.20 -12.05
N VAL A 212 -3.03 10.05 -12.16
CA VAL A 212 -3.97 9.97 -11.04
C VAL A 212 -4.81 8.70 -11.14
N LEU A 213 -5.00 8.04 -9.99
CA LEU A 213 -5.89 6.87 -9.86
C LEU A 213 -7.36 7.26 -10.09
N GLY A 214 -8.00 6.63 -11.08
CA GLY A 214 -9.44 6.76 -11.29
C GLY A 214 -10.28 6.20 -10.12
N THR A 215 -11.54 6.61 -10.05
CA THR A 215 -12.45 6.26 -8.94
C THR A 215 -12.67 4.76 -8.77
N ALA A 216 -12.78 4.01 -9.87
CA ALA A 216 -12.92 2.56 -9.86
C ALA A 216 -11.68 1.86 -9.28
N ALA A 217 -10.48 2.25 -9.75
CA ALA A 217 -9.21 1.74 -9.24
C ALA A 217 -9.01 2.08 -7.75
N ARG A 218 -9.42 3.28 -7.33
CA ARG A 218 -9.42 3.66 -5.91
C ARG A 218 -10.37 2.80 -5.07
N LYS A 219 -11.56 2.47 -5.56
CA LYS A 219 -12.48 1.55 -4.85
C LYS A 219 -11.90 0.14 -4.75
N GLU A 220 -11.25 -0.35 -5.80
CA GLU A 220 -10.59 -1.66 -5.80
C GLU A 220 -9.43 -1.71 -4.80
N LEU A 221 -8.60 -0.65 -4.77
CA LEU A 221 -7.55 -0.45 -3.77
C LEU A 221 -8.13 -0.49 -2.36
N GLN A 222 -9.18 0.30 -2.08
CA GLN A 222 -9.85 0.33 -0.78
C GLN A 222 -10.40 -1.06 -0.38
N GLY A 223 -11.02 -1.78 -1.31
CA GLY A 223 -11.53 -3.14 -1.06
C GLY A 223 -10.42 -4.12 -0.72
N THR A 224 -9.27 -4.02 -1.39
CA THR A 224 -8.11 -4.89 -1.13
C THR A 224 -7.43 -4.55 0.19
N LEU A 225 -7.27 -3.26 0.50
CA LEU A 225 -6.80 -2.78 1.81
C LEU A 225 -7.73 -3.26 2.93
N LEU A 226 -9.05 -3.18 2.75
CA LEU A 226 -10.03 -3.64 3.74
C LEU A 226 -9.90 -5.13 4.05
N ARG A 227 -9.78 -5.98 3.01
CA ARG A 227 -9.59 -7.43 3.21
C ARG A 227 -8.30 -7.72 3.98
N ARG A 228 -7.22 -6.99 3.69
CA ARG A 228 -5.93 -7.16 4.37
C ARG A 228 -5.99 -6.68 5.82
N PHE A 229 -6.48 -5.47 6.04
CA PHE A 229 -6.62 -4.85 7.34
C PHE A 229 -7.54 -5.67 8.26
N GLY A 230 -8.68 -6.13 7.74
CA GLY A 230 -9.62 -6.98 8.47
C GLY A 230 -9.00 -8.32 8.88
N ARG A 231 -8.23 -8.98 7.99
CA ARG A 231 -7.51 -10.22 8.32
C ARG A 231 -6.43 -10.00 9.38
N ASN A 232 -5.75 -8.86 9.38
CA ASN A 232 -4.74 -8.56 10.40
C ASN A 232 -5.38 -8.21 11.75
N LEU A 233 -6.55 -7.55 11.76
CA LEU A 233 -7.31 -7.30 12.99
C LEU A 233 -7.78 -8.59 13.67
N THR A 234 -8.32 -9.55 12.90
CA THR A 234 -8.77 -10.84 13.47
C THR A 234 -7.63 -11.69 14.02
N THR A 235 -6.38 -11.36 13.69
CA THR A 235 -5.18 -12.04 14.20
C THR A 235 -4.68 -11.50 15.52
N MET A 236 -5.28 -10.41 16.02
CA MET A 236 -5.17 -9.94 17.41
C MET A 236 -6.16 -10.68 18.34
N GLY A 237 -6.41 -11.97 18.11
CA GLY A 237 -7.24 -12.79 18.98
C GLY A 237 -6.60 -13.03 20.37
N PRO A 238 -7.34 -13.59 21.34
CA PRO A 238 -6.82 -13.86 22.68
C PRO A 238 -5.59 -14.78 22.62
N LEU A 239 -4.61 -14.55 23.53
CA LEU A 239 -3.35 -15.32 23.74
C LEU A 239 -2.03 -14.73 23.17
N LEU A 240 -1.94 -13.44 22.83
CA LEU A 240 -0.65 -12.73 22.62
C LEU A 240 0.27 -13.30 21.49
N THR A 241 -0.21 -14.21 20.65
CA THR A 241 0.51 -14.74 19.47
C THR A 241 0.56 -13.75 18.30
N GLY A 242 0.04 -12.54 18.48
CA GLY A 242 -0.22 -11.55 17.42
C GLY A 242 0.99 -11.24 16.54
N ALA A 243 2.19 -11.09 17.13
CA ALA A 243 3.42 -10.84 16.37
C ALA A 243 3.80 -12.00 15.45
N ALA A 244 3.78 -13.23 15.97
CA ALA A 244 4.15 -14.43 15.20
C ALA A 244 3.11 -14.73 14.11
N VAL A 245 1.82 -14.58 14.43
CA VAL A 245 0.72 -14.79 13.48
C VAL A 245 0.72 -13.69 12.40
N ALA A 246 0.85 -12.42 12.78
CA ALA A 246 0.96 -11.31 11.83
C ALA A 246 2.17 -11.47 10.89
N SER A 247 3.32 -11.84 11.45
CA SER A 247 4.53 -12.16 10.67
C SER A 247 4.28 -13.28 9.66
N TYR A 248 3.70 -14.39 10.13
CA TYR A 248 3.42 -15.55 9.29
C TYR A 248 2.43 -15.21 8.17
N LEU A 249 1.36 -14.47 8.47
CA LEU A 249 0.35 -14.10 7.49
C LEU A 249 0.85 -13.10 6.47
N ASN A 250 1.64 -12.10 6.89
CA ASN A 250 2.30 -11.19 5.96
C ASN A 250 3.26 -11.96 5.04
N ARG A 251 4.11 -12.82 5.61
CA ARG A 251 5.04 -13.66 4.83
C ARG A 251 4.30 -14.51 3.79
N ARG A 252 3.23 -15.19 4.20
CA ARG A 252 2.43 -16.07 3.34
C ARG A 252 1.71 -15.28 2.25
N ALA A 253 1.14 -14.12 2.58
CA ALA A 253 0.44 -13.27 1.63
C ALA A 253 1.38 -12.72 0.56
N THR A 254 2.53 -12.16 0.97
CA THR A 254 3.53 -11.61 0.04
C THR A 254 4.12 -12.70 -0.85
N ARG A 255 4.41 -13.89 -0.31
CA ARG A 255 4.83 -15.04 -1.13
C ARG A 255 3.77 -15.42 -2.15
N SER A 256 2.51 -15.55 -1.71
CA SER A 256 1.40 -15.89 -2.62
C SER A 256 1.17 -14.84 -3.71
N LEU A 257 1.36 -13.55 -3.41
CA LEU A 257 1.33 -12.48 -4.41
C LEU A 257 2.44 -12.68 -5.45
N GLY A 258 3.69 -12.84 -4.99
CA GLY A 258 4.84 -13.10 -5.85
C GLY A 258 4.65 -14.30 -6.78
N ASP A 259 4.18 -15.43 -6.23
CA ASP A 259 3.93 -16.66 -6.99
C ASP A 259 2.86 -16.47 -8.08
N LYS A 260 1.82 -15.66 -7.82
CA LYS A 260 0.79 -15.31 -8.82
C LYS A 260 1.37 -14.41 -9.91
N LEU A 261 2.14 -13.40 -9.53
CA LEU A 261 2.78 -12.47 -10.47
C LEU A 261 3.74 -13.19 -11.41
N VAL A 262 4.58 -14.08 -10.89
CA VAL A 262 5.47 -14.92 -11.71
C VAL A 262 4.69 -15.73 -12.73
N LYS A 263 3.58 -16.37 -12.33
CA LYS A 263 2.73 -17.13 -13.25
C LYS A 263 2.12 -16.25 -14.34
N ASP A 264 1.71 -15.03 -14.01
CA ASP A 264 1.17 -14.07 -14.98
C ASP A 264 2.25 -13.51 -15.92
N LEU A 265 3.42 -13.16 -15.39
CA LEU A 265 4.53 -12.58 -16.14
C LEU A 265 5.20 -13.59 -17.07
N ARG A 266 5.30 -14.85 -16.68
CA ARG A 266 5.76 -15.93 -17.56
C ARG A 266 4.91 -16.05 -18.84
N LYS A 267 3.61 -15.77 -18.77
CA LYS A 267 2.71 -15.77 -19.94
C LYS A 267 2.90 -14.55 -20.85
N LYS A 268 3.39 -13.44 -20.27
CA LYS A 268 3.59 -12.16 -20.95
C LYS A 268 5.00 -11.97 -21.47
N ARG A 269 5.94 -12.80 -21.02
CA ARG A 269 7.34 -12.77 -21.45
C ARG A 269 7.36 -12.87 -22.97
N PRO A 270 7.93 -11.89 -23.69
CA PRO A 270 8.12 -12.04 -25.13
C PRO A 270 8.95 -13.30 -25.35
N ILE A 271 8.46 -14.21 -26.20
CA ILE A 271 9.25 -15.33 -26.69
C ILE A 271 10.39 -14.69 -27.46
N ASN A 272 11.59 -14.64 -26.87
CA ASN A 272 12.76 -14.29 -27.66
C ASN A 272 13.06 -15.54 -28.51
N PRO A 273 13.02 -15.48 -29.85
CA PRO A 273 13.54 -16.56 -30.65
C PRO A 273 15.04 -16.65 -30.35
N ALA A 274 15.45 -17.77 -29.75
CA ALA A 274 16.83 -18.21 -29.82
C ALA A 274 17.06 -18.85 -31.19
#